data_AF-A0A918U0W3-F1
#
_entry.id   AF-A0A918U0W3-F1
#
_cell.length_a   1.000
_cell.length_b   1.000
_cell.length_c   1.000
_cell.angle_alpha   90.00
_cell.angle_beta   90.00
_cell.angle_gamma   90.00
#
_symmetry.space_group_name_H-M   'P 1'
#
loop_
_entity.id
_entity.type
_entity.pdbx_description
1 polymer ?
#
loop_
_entity_poly.entity_id
_entity_poly.type
_entity_poly.pdbx_seq_one_letter_code
_entity_poly.pdbx_strand_id
1 'polypeptide(L)'
;MHGRRTRHRTGRRSGAATGSDREGRSVDTVEEDSVRAEFHAFFARHHAELARQARLLTGGADGADDLAADALLALWFHWDRVRAARHPVAYARGVVAHLARSRIRGAARERRRIALFCARRGERAEDPDVPAVVDVQGALRRLPFRKRVCVVLRHACDLSEKETALTLGVTVGTVKSQTSKGVVELRRLLLRAEEEPPRPPAPDGPAARSGRARQGGPARRGHG
;
A
#
# COMPACT_ATOMS: atom_id res chain seq x y z
N MET A 1 45.24 33.37 -39.75
CA MET A 1 45.34 33.59 -41.21
C MET A 1 45.17 32.27 -41.94
N HIS A 2 44.27 32.27 -42.93
CA HIS A 2 44.18 31.49 -44.19
C HIS A 2 44.69 30.03 -44.24
N GLY A 3 43.98 29.04 -44.77
CA GLY A 3 42.86 29.03 -45.72
C GLY A 3 42.34 27.59 -45.93
N ARG A 4 41.01 27.43 -46.10
CA ARG A 4 40.30 27.11 -47.36
C ARG A 4 40.57 25.72 -47.98
N ARG A 5 39.58 24.84 -47.77
CA ARG A 5 38.82 24.00 -48.73
C ARG A 5 39.51 23.54 -50.03
N THR A 6 39.45 22.23 -50.26
CA THR A 6 39.11 21.62 -51.55
C THR A 6 38.25 20.38 -51.34
N ARG A 7 37.17 20.28 -52.11
CA ARG A 7 36.26 19.13 -52.18
C ARG A 7 36.83 18.13 -53.18
N HIS A 8 36.63 16.84 -52.99
CA HIS A 8 36.29 15.95 -54.10
C HIS A 8 35.30 14.87 -53.65
N ARG A 9 34.28 14.71 -54.49
CA ARG A 9 33.09 13.86 -54.37
C ARG A 9 33.38 12.51 -55.04
N THR A 10 32.48 11.57 -54.77
CA THR A 10 32.09 10.36 -55.54
C THR A 10 32.81 9.05 -55.25
N GLY A 11 32.04 8.12 -54.67
CA GLY A 11 32.31 6.69 -54.57
C GLY A 11 31.03 5.96 -54.17
N ARG A 12 30.05 5.97 -55.07
CA ARG A 12 28.76 5.28 -54.97
C ARG A 12 29.01 3.78 -54.86
N ARG A 13 28.77 3.16 -53.70
CA ARG A 13 28.50 1.72 -53.61
C ARG A 13 27.02 1.52 -53.28
N SER A 14 26.29 1.22 -54.35
CA SER A 14 25.05 0.48 -54.30
C SER A 14 25.36 -0.92 -53.74
N GLY A 15 24.68 -1.28 -52.66
CA GLY A 15 24.61 -2.62 -52.10
C GLY A 15 23.24 -2.71 -51.43
N ALA A 16 22.41 -3.60 -51.95
CA ALA A 16 20.99 -3.71 -51.66
C ALA A 16 20.68 -3.81 -50.15
N ALA A 17 19.95 -2.84 -49.63
CA ALA A 17 19.20 -2.94 -48.38
C ALA A 17 17.74 -3.22 -48.74
N THR A 18 17.40 -4.50 -48.96
CA THR A 18 16.01 -4.89 -49.23
C THR A 18 15.81 -6.33 -48.77
N GLY A 19 15.08 -6.52 -47.67
CA GLY A 19 14.52 -7.81 -47.26
C GLY A 19 14.39 -7.99 -45.74
N SER A 20 15.50 -8.06 -45.02
CA SER A 20 15.58 -8.65 -43.67
C SER A 20 15.00 -7.78 -42.52
N ASP A 21 15.08 -6.45 -42.59
CA ASP A 21 14.74 -5.57 -41.46
C ASP A 21 13.24 -5.37 -41.23
N ARG A 22 12.38 -5.69 -42.21
CA ARG A 22 10.92 -5.60 -42.05
C ARG A 22 10.35 -6.82 -41.34
N GLU A 23 10.90 -8.00 -41.62
CA GLU A 23 10.45 -9.27 -41.03
C GLU A 23 10.81 -9.36 -39.55
N GLY A 24 12.02 -8.95 -39.16
CA GLY A 24 12.42 -8.88 -37.74
C GLY A 24 11.57 -7.90 -36.93
N ARG A 25 11.30 -6.70 -37.47
CA ARG A 25 10.47 -5.68 -36.80
C ARG A 25 9.01 -6.11 -36.64
N SER A 26 8.46 -6.84 -37.61
CA SER A 26 7.08 -7.36 -37.51
C SER A 26 6.96 -8.48 -36.48
N VAL A 27 7.97 -9.34 -36.32
CA VAL A 27 7.95 -10.42 -35.34
C VAL A 27 8.08 -9.85 -33.91
N ASP A 28 9.02 -8.92 -33.69
CA ASP A 28 9.19 -8.27 -32.39
C ASP A 28 7.92 -7.54 -31.92
N THR A 29 7.22 -6.85 -32.83
CA THR A 29 5.97 -6.13 -32.50
C THR A 29 4.83 -7.08 -32.13
N VAL A 30 4.71 -8.21 -32.85
CA VAL A 30 3.66 -9.21 -32.59
C VAL A 30 3.93 -9.94 -31.26
N GLU A 31 5.18 -10.23 -30.94
CA GLU A 31 5.55 -10.83 -29.66
C GLU A 31 5.30 -9.86 -28.49
N GLU A 32 5.68 -8.59 -28.62
CA GLU A 32 5.37 -7.55 -27.63
C GLU A 32 3.85 -7.38 -27.39
N ASP A 33 3.04 -7.40 -28.45
CA ASP A 33 1.58 -7.30 -28.34
C ASP A 33 0.97 -8.55 -27.68
N SER A 34 1.50 -9.74 -27.94
CA SER A 34 1.09 -10.99 -27.27
C SER A 34 1.41 -10.95 -25.78
N VAL A 35 2.63 -10.53 -25.41
CA VAL A 35 3.07 -10.39 -24.01
C VAL A 35 2.18 -9.41 -23.26
N ARG A 36 1.84 -8.28 -23.88
CA ARG A 36 0.91 -7.29 -23.32
C ARG A 36 -0.48 -7.86 -23.13
N ALA A 37 -1.01 -8.60 -24.10
CA ALA A 37 -2.33 -9.21 -24.02
C ALA A 37 -2.41 -10.26 -22.89
N GLU A 38 -1.37 -11.08 -22.72
CA GLU A 38 -1.27 -12.05 -21.63
C GLU A 38 -1.27 -11.38 -20.25
N PHE A 39 -0.47 -10.32 -20.08
CA PHE A 39 -0.47 -9.55 -18.85
C PHE A 39 -1.82 -8.91 -18.58
N HIS A 40 -2.45 -8.30 -19.60
CA HIS A 40 -3.77 -7.70 -19.47
C HIS A 40 -4.82 -8.73 -19.02
N ALA A 41 -4.79 -9.94 -19.60
CA ALA A 41 -5.67 -11.03 -19.17
C ALA A 41 -5.39 -11.49 -17.74
N PHE A 42 -4.13 -11.48 -17.29
CA PHE A 42 -3.77 -11.76 -15.90
C PHE A 42 -4.27 -10.66 -14.96
N PHE A 43 -4.02 -9.40 -15.30
CA PHE A 43 -4.48 -8.22 -14.56
C PHE A 43 -6.00 -8.25 -14.38
N ALA A 44 -6.76 -8.41 -15.47
CA ALA A 44 -8.22 -8.41 -15.43
C ALA A 44 -8.77 -9.47 -14.46
N ARG A 45 -8.16 -10.67 -14.46
CA ARG A 45 -8.55 -11.78 -13.57
C ARG A 45 -8.16 -11.59 -12.11
N HIS A 46 -6.99 -10.99 -11.84
CA HIS A 46 -6.37 -11.05 -10.50
C HIS A 46 -6.31 -9.70 -9.76
N HIS A 47 -6.55 -8.57 -10.43
CA HIS A 47 -6.41 -7.25 -9.79
C HIS A 47 -7.28 -7.10 -8.54
N ALA A 48 -8.56 -7.49 -8.62
CA ALA A 48 -9.53 -7.28 -7.54
C ALA A 48 -9.17 -8.10 -6.29
N GLU A 49 -8.70 -9.34 -6.46
CA GLU A 49 -8.25 -10.16 -5.32
C GLU A 49 -6.95 -9.63 -4.71
N LEU A 50 -6.01 -9.17 -5.54
CA LEU A 50 -4.73 -8.63 -5.08
C LEU A 50 -4.92 -7.29 -4.34
N ALA A 51 -5.84 -6.44 -4.80
CA ALA A 51 -6.24 -5.21 -4.13
C ALA A 51 -6.90 -5.50 -2.77
N ARG A 52 -7.81 -6.48 -2.74
CA ARG A 52 -8.44 -6.91 -1.48
C ARG A 52 -7.40 -7.45 -0.48
N GLN A 53 -6.45 -8.26 -0.97
CA GLN A 53 -5.31 -8.75 -0.17
C GLN A 53 -4.49 -7.58 0.37
N ALA A 54 -4.12 -6.61 -0.47
CA ALA A 54 -3.37 -5.43 -0.08
C ALA A 54 -4.06 -4.67 1.06
N ARG A 55 -5.37 -4.40 0.92
CA ARG A 55 -6.19 -3.69 1.91
C ARG A 55 -6.26 -4.41 3.25
N LEU A 56 -6.38 -5.74 3.25
CA LEU A 56 -6.39 -6.53 4.48
C LEU A 56 -5.01 -6.57 5.14
N LEU A 57 -3.93 -6.63 4.35
CA LEU A 57 -2.57 -6.63 4.87
C LEU A 57 -2.18 -5.27 5.45
N THR A 58 -2.64 -4.15 4.87
CA THR A 58 -2.43 -2.80 5.41
C THR A 58 -3.39 -2.48 6.56
N GLY A 59 -4.48 -3.24 6.70
CA GLY A 59 -5.50 -3.03 7.73
C GLY A 59 -6.32 -1.78 7.47
N GLY A 60 -6.75 -1.58 6.21
CA GLY A 60 -7.62 -0.46 5.81
C GLY A 60 -6.97 0.91 5.71
N ALA A 61 -5.64 1.00 5.85
CA ALA A 61 -4.92 2.28 5.75
C ALA A 61 -4.96 2.87 4.33
N ASP A 62 -4.90 4.19 4.24
CA ASP A 62 -4.86 4.93 2.98
C ASP A 62 -3.73 4.46 2.05
N GLY A 63 -4.06 4.34 0.77
CA GLY A 63 -3.18 3.86 -0.31
C GLY A 63 -2.98 2.35 -0.37
N ALA A 64 -3.98 1.57 0.08
CA ALA A 64 -4.04 0.14 -0.21
C ALA A 64 -4.20 -0.14 -1.72
N ASP A 65 -5.00 0.68 -2.41
CA ASP A 65 -5.19 0.59 -3.86
C ASP A 65 -3.91 0.97 -4.60
N ASP A 66 -3.20 2.01 -4.16
CA ASP A 66 -1.86 2.36 -4.67
C ASP A 66 -0.88 1.19 -4.50
N LEU A 67 -0.89 0.51 -3.36
CA LEU A 67 -0.01 -0.64 -3.14
C LEU A 67 -0.30 -1.79 -4.11
N ALA A 68 -1.58 -2.01 -4.43
CA ALA A 68 -1.97 -3.00 -5.41
C ALA A 68 -1.52 -2.60 -6.82
N ALA A 69 -1.65 -1.32 -7.17
CA ALA A 69 -1.14 -0.78 -8.42
C ALA A 69 0.39 -0.90 -8.51
N ASP A 70 1.13 -0.54 -7.47
CA ASP A 70 2.59 -0.70 -7.38
C ASP A 70 3.01 -2.16 -7.55
N ALA A 71 2.27 -3.10 -6.94
CA ALA A 71 2.52 -4.52 -7.10
C ALA A 71 2.31 -4.98 -8.55
N LEU A 72 1.23 -4.54 -9.20
CA LEU A 72 0.92 -4.90 -10.59
C LEU A 72 1.93 -4.26 -11.56
N LEU A 73 2.41 -3.04 -11.29
CA LEU A 73 3.49 -2.41 -12.03
C LEU A 73 4.81 -3.19 -11.87
N ALA A 74 5.17 -3.58 -10.64
CA ALA A 74 6.35 -4.41 -10.40
C ALA A 74 6.25 -5.77 -11.11
N LEU A 75 5.05 -6.35 -11.20
CA LEU A 75 4.81 -7.58 -11.95
C LEU A 75 4.97 -7.37 -13.45
N TRP A 76 4.52 -6.24 -14.00
CA TRP A 76 4.73 -5.88 -15.41
C TRP A 76 6.21 -5.83 -15.78
N PHE A 77 7.04 -5.14 -14.98
CA PHE A 77 8.49 -5.05 -15.22
C PHE A 77 9.24 -6.39 -15.10
N HIS A 78 8.61 -7.40 -14.49
CA HIS A 78 9.19 -8.73 -14.32
C HIS A 78 8.29 -9.81 -14.93
N TRP A 79 7.47 -9.44 -15.92
CA TRP A 79 6.39 -10.29 -16.40
C TRP A 79 6.90 -11.61 -16.98
N ASP A 80 8.03 -11.61 -17.70
CA ASP A 80 8.65 -12.85 -18.22
C ASP A 80 8.94 -13.87 -17.13
N ARG A 81 9.44 -13.40 -15.98
CA ARG A 81 9.68 -14.26 -14.81
C ARG A 81 8.37 -14.74 -14.19
N VAL A 82 7.33 -13.90 -14.18
CA VAL A 82 6.03 -14.23 -13.61
C VAL A 82 5.33 -15.28 -14.47
N ARG A 83 5.28 -15.13 -15.80
CA ARG A 83 4.66 -16.10 -16.73
C ARG A 83 5.44 -17.42 -16.79
N ALA A 84 6.76 -17.38 -16.60
CA ALA A 84 7.60 -18.58 -16.50
C ALA A 84 7.51 -19.27 -15.13
N ALA A 85 6.95 -18.62 -14.10
CA ALA A 85 6.82 -19.22 -12.79
C ALA A 85 5.81 -20.37 -12.80
N ARG A 86 6.12 -21.45 -12.08
CA ARG A 86 5.19 -22.58 -11.89
C ARG A 86 3.83 -22.15 -11.32
N HIS A 87 3.83 -21.09 -10.50
CA HIS A 87 2.64 -20.56 -9.85
C HIS A 87 2.61 -19.02 -9.92
N PRO A 88 2.19 -18.42 -11.05
CA PRO A 88 2.24 -16.97 -11.27
C PRO A 88 1.41 -16.17 -10.26
N VAL A 89 0.22 -16.67 -9.90
CA VAL A 89 -0.64 -16.00 -8.90
C VAL A 89 -0.01 -16.05 -7.50
N ALA A 90 0.61 -17.16 -7.11
CA ALA A 90 1.31 -17.26 -5.84
C ALA A 90 2.50 -16.29 -5.77
N TYR A 91 3.21 -16.11 -6.89
CA TYR A 91 4.26 -15.10 -7.03
C TYR A 91 3.69 -13.68 -6.83
N ALA A 92 2.60 -13.34 -7.52
CA ALA A 92 1.93 -12.04 -7.41
C ALA A 92 1.48 -11.73 -5.97
N ARG A 93 0.84 -12.71 -5.30
CA ARG A 93 0.44 -12.58 -3.89
C ARG A 93 1.65 -12.37 -2.97
N GLY A 94 2.78 -13.02 -3.27
CA GLY A 94 4.05 -12.83 -2.57
C GLY A 94 4.61 -11.41 -2.74
N VAL A 95 4.57 -10.86 -3.96
CA VAL A 95 4.96 -9.47 -4.25
C VAL A 95 4.11 -8.48 -3.45
N VAL A 96 2.78 -8.64 -3.45
CA VAL A 96 1.88 -7.79 -2.64
C VAL A 96 2.24 -7.89 -1.15
N ALA A 97 2.47 -9.10 -0.62
CA ALA A 97 2.87 -9.28 0.77
C ALA A 97 4.22 -8.62 1.10
N HIS A 98 5.19 -8.70 0.18
CA HIS A 98 6.48 -8.05 0.32
C HIS A 98 6.34 -6.52 0.37
N LEU A 99 5.62 -5.92 -0.59
CA LEU A 99 5.40 -4.48 -0.64
C LEU A 99 4.61 -3.98 0.58
N ALA A 100 3.57 -4.71 1.02
CA ALA A 100 2.81 -4.38 2.22
C ALA A 100 3.70 -4.34 3.45
N ARG A 101 4.60 -5.33 3.59
CA ARG A 101 5.59 -5.34 4.68
C ARG A 101 6.51 -4.12 4.62
N SER A 102 7.02 -3.79 3.45
CA SER A 102 7.93 -2.65 3.24
C SER A 102 7.24 -1.32 3.57
N ARG A 103 6.00 -1.10 3.10
CA ARG A 103 5.20 0.09 3.40
C ARG A 103 4.92 0.22 4.90
N ILE A 104 4.51 -0.84 5.57
CA ILE A 104 4.24 -0.83 7.03
C ILE A 104 5.51 -0.49 7.81
N ARG A 105 6.67 -1.04 7.42
CA ARG A 105 7.95 -0.73 8.08
C ARG A 105 8.41 0.70 7.80
N GLY A 106 8.23 1.20 6.58
CA GLY A 106 8.52 2.58 6.20
C GLY A 106 7.68 3.57 7.00
N ALA A 107 6.36 3.39 7.02
CA ALA A 107 5.45 4.22 7.79
C ALA A 107 5.75 4.19 9.30
N ALA A 108 6.13 3.04 9.86
CA ALA A 108 6.53 2.95 11.26
C ALA A 108 7.84 3.71 11.55
N ARG A 109 8.79 3.73 10.61
CA ARG A 109 10.03 4.55 10.74
C ARG A 109 9.71 6.03 10.65
N GLU A 110 8.87 6.43 9.69
CA GLU A 110 8.51 7.83 9.51
C GLU A 110 7.69 8.36 10.69
N ARG A 111 6.71 7.60 11.18
CA ARG A 111 6.01 7.94 12.43
C ARG A 111 6.94 8.06 13.62
N ARG A 112 7.99 7.23 13.72
CA ARG A 112 9.00 7.40 14.78
C ARG A 112 9.81 8.67 14.60
N ARG A 113 10.18 9.04 13.36
CA ARG A 113 10.89 10.30 13.07
C ARG A 113 10.01 11.51 13.37
N ILE A 114 8.76 11.50 12.92
CA ILE A 114 7.76 12.53 13.23
C ILE A 114 7.52 12.57 14.74
N ALA A 115 7.31 11.45 15.44
CA ALA A 115 7.11 11.45 16.89
C ALA A 115 8.34 12.00 17.64
N LEU A 116 9.55 11.68 17.21
CA LEU A 116 10.78 12.29 17.75
C LEU A 116 10.85 13.80 17.48
N PHE A 117 10.35 14.24 16.33
CA PHE A 117 10.27 15.66 15.96
C PHE A 117 9.15 16.41 16.71
N CYS A 118 7.96 15.83 16.86
CA CYS A 118 6.80 16.36 17.56
C CYS A 118 6.96 16.30 19.09
N ALA A 119 7.64 15.30 19.64
CA ALA A 119 8.02 15.27 21.05
C ALA A 119 8.94 16.44 21.45
N ARG A 120 9.67 17.02 20.48
CA ARG A 120 10.42 18.28 20.65
C ARG A 120 9.54 19.54 20.54
N ARG A 121 8.30 19.43 20.05
CA ARG A 121 7.37 20.55 19.82
C ARG A 121 6.06 20.50 20.63
N GLY A 122 5.84 19.46 21.44
CA GLY A 122 4.69 19.37 22.35
C GLY A 122 3.35 19.06 21.70
N GLU A 123 3.32 18.65 20.42
CA GLU A 123 2.08 18.38 19.70
C GLU A 123 1.81 16.88 19.58
N ARG A 124 0.64 16.45 20.06
CA ARG A 124 0.14 15.08 19.95
C ARG A 124 -0.95 15.06 18.90
N ALA A 125 -0.69 14.41 17.76
CA ALA A 125 -1.70 14.22 16.73
C ALA A 125 -2.65 13.08 17.14
N GLU A 126 -3.95 13.38 17.17
CA GLU A 126 -5.02 12.40 17.36
C GLU A 126 -5.34 11.68 16.04
N ASP A 127 -5.59 10.38 16.12
CA ASP A 127 -5.99 9.50 15.01
C ASP A 127 -7.52 9.65 14.81
N PRO A 128 -8.06 9.71 13.58
CA PRO A 128 -9.49 9.89 13.38
C PRO A 128 -10.27 8.60 13.74
N ASP A 129 -11.25 8.76 14.62
CA ASP A 129 -12.21 7.74 15.03
C ASP A 129 -13.11 7.28 13.87
N VAL A 130 -13.32 5.96 13.76
CA VAL A 130 -14.32 5.34 12.88
C VAL A 130 -15.32 4.56 13.75
N PRO A 131 -16.64 4.63 13.51
CA PRO A 131 -17.66 4.10 14.40
C PRO A 131 -17.62 2.57 14.57
N ALA A 132 -18.10 2.11 15.73
CA ALA A 132 -18.15 0.73 16.21
C ALA A 132 -19.03 -0.22 15.35
N VAL A 133 -18.53 -0.57 14.17
CA VAL A 133 -18.69 -1.91 13.59
C VAL A 133 -17.49 -2.72 14.08
N VAL A 134 -17.61 -4.05 14.22
CA VAL A 134 -16.46 -4.93 14.50
C VAL A 134 -15.30 -4.55 13.57
N ASP A 135 -14.31 -3.81 14.10
CA ASP A 135 -13.24 -3.22 13.29
C ASP A 135 -12.19 -4.29 13.00
N VAL A 136 -12.55 -5.22 12.11
CA VAL A 136 -11.65 -6.29 11.66
C VAL A 136 -10.39 -5.69 11.03
N GLN A 137 -10.50 -4.54 10.36
CA GLN A 137 -9.36 -3.89 9.71
C GLN A 137 -8.38 -3.33 10.74
N GLY A 138 -8.86 -2.65 11.79
CA GLY A 138 -8.04 -2.20 12.91
C GLY A 138 -7.49 -3.33 13.75
N ALA A 139 -8.26 -4.39 13.98
CA ALA A 139 -7.77 -5.58 14.67
C ALA A 139 -6.64 -6.27 13.87
N LEU A 140 -6.80 -6.42 12.55
CA LEU A 140 -5.73 -6.88 11.67
C LEU A 140 -4.53 -5.94 11.73
N ARG A 141 -4.74 -4.62 11.71
CA ARG A 141 -3.69 -3.58 11.78
C ARG A 141 -2.86 -3.67 13.07
N ARG A 142 -3.43 -4.15 14.17
CA ARG A 142 -2.74 -4.38 15.45
C ARG A 142 -1.97 -5.71 15.51
N LEU A 143 -2.37 -6.69 14.69
CA LEU A 143 -1.71 -7.99 14.66
C LEU A 143 -0.29 -7.90 14.06
N PRO A 144 0.73 -8.57 14.63
CA PRO A 144 2.07 -8.62 14.04
C PRO A 144 2.03 -9.12 12.60
N PHE A 145 2.76 -8.46 11.70
CA PHE A 145 2.65 -8.69 10.25
C PHE A 145 2.79 -10.16 9.83
N ARG A 146 3.69 -10.92 10.46
CA ARG A 146 3.90 -12.36 10.14
C ARG A 146 2.65 -13.21 10.43
N LYS A 147 1.92 -12.90 11.50
CA LYS A 147 0.66 -13.56 11.84
C LYS A 147 -0.45 -13.07 10.90
N ARG A 148 -0.53 -11.75 10.68
CA ARG A 148 -1.50 -11.12 9.77
C ARG A 148 -1.44 -11.71 8.37
N VAL A 149 -0.27 -11.79 7.76
CA VAL A 149 -0.15 -12.31 6.39
C VAL A 149 -0.58 -13.77 6.29
N CYS A 150 -0.26 -14.61 7.28
CA CYS A 150 -0.70 -16.01 7.29
C CYS A 150 -2.21 -16.12 7.50
N VAL A 151 -2.80 -15.29 8.37
CA VAL A 151 -4.27 -15.27 8.59
C VAL A 151 -5.00 -14.81 7.33
N VAL A 152 -4.56 -13.70 6.72
CA VAL A 152 -5.19 -13.13 5.51
C VAL A 152 -5.13 -14.13 4.35
N LEU A 153 -3.95 -14.71 4.06
CA LEU A 153 -3.82 -15.66 2.96
C LEU A 153 -4.67 -16.93 3.18
N ARG A 154 -4.73 -17.42 4.42
CA ARG A 154 -5.47 -18.66 4.74
C ARG A 154 -6.98 -18.49 4.76
N HIS A 155 -7.48 -17.34 5.22
CA HIS A 155 -8.90 -17.17 5.55
C HIS A 155 -9.63 -16.15 4.68
N ALA A 156 -8.93 -15.18 4.08
CA ALA A 156 -9.55 -14.19 3.20
C ALA A 156 -9.22 -14.42 1.73
N CYS A 157 -8.14 -15.17 1.45
CA CYS A 157 -7.77 -15.58 0.09
C CYS A 157 -7.96 -17.08 -0.14
N ASP A 158 -8.46 -17.82 0.86
CA ASP A 158 -8.76 -19.27 0.80
C ASP A 158 -7.58 -20.18 0.39
N LEU A 159 -6.33 -19.74 0.60
CA LEU A 159 -5.17 -20.59 0.30
C LEU A 159 -5.06 -21.71 1.33
N SER A 160 -4.64 -22.90 0.88
CA SER A 160 -4.15 -23.97 1.74
C SER A 160 -2.87 -23.57 2.51
N GLU A 161 -2.48 -24.35 3.52
CA GLU A 161 -1.22 -24.11 4.24
C GLU A 161 0.00 -24.28 3.32
N LYS A 162 -0.08 -25.23 2.38
CA LYS A 162 0.95 -25.50 1.38
C LYS A 162 1.09 -24.34 0.39
N GLU A 163 -0.03 -23.83 -0.11
CA GLU A 163 -0.03 -22.67 -1.01
C GLU A 163 0.46 -21.41 -0.30
N THR A 164 0.03 -21.19 0.96
CA THR A 164 0.52 -20.06 1.76
C THR A 164 2.02 -20.15 2.01
N ALA A 165 2.52 -21.36 2.31
CA ALA A 165 3.95 -21.61 2.51
C ALA A 165 4.76 -21.31 1.23
N LEU A 166 4.25 -21.75 0.08
CA LEU A 166 4.82 -21.45 -1.22
C LEU A 166 4.83 -19.94 -1.51
N THR A 167 3.70 -19.25 -1.34
CA THR A 167 3.55 -17.81 -1.56
C THR A 167 4.52 -16.98 -0.71
N LEU A 168 4.78 -17.41 0.53
CA LEU A 168 5.61 -16.67 1.47
C LEU A 168 7.08 -17.13 1.50
N GLY A 169 7.42 -18.23 0.83
CA GLY A 169 8.75 -18.84 0.89
C GLY A 169 9.13 -19.35 2.28
N VAL A 170 8.17 -19.92 3.03
CA VAL A 170 8.38 -20.43 4.40
C VAL A 170 7.91 -21.88 4.52
N THR A 171 8.20 -22.55 5.65
CA THR A 171 7.74 -23.92 5.88
C THR A 171 6.24 -23.98 6.22
N VAL A 172 5.57 -25.08 5.86
CA VAL A 172 4.16 -25.34 6.23
C VAL A 172 3.97 -25.29 7.76
N GLY A 173 4.93 -25.80 8.52
CA GLY A 173 4.93 -25.71 9.99
C GLY A 173 4.95 -24.27 10.50
N THR A 174 5.68 -23.37 9.82
CA THR A 174 5.66 -21.93 10.13
C THR A 174 4.27 -21.35 9.88
N VAL A 175 3.64 -21.68 8.75
CA VAL A 175 2.27 -21.23 8.44
C VAL A 175 1.29 -21.70 9.53
N LYS A 176 1.29 -23.00 9.86
CA LYS A 176 0.45 -23.56 10.94
C LYS A 176 0.58 -22.79 12.25
N SER A 177 1.83 -22.62 12.71
CA SER A 177 2.10 -21.95 13.98
C SER A 177 1.69 -20.47 13.95
N GLN A 178 1.99 -19.75 12.87
CA GLN A 178 1.66 -18.33 12.75
C GLN A 178 0.16 -18.09 12.58
N THR A 179 -0.54 -18.93 11.81
CA THR A 179 -2.00 -18.86 11.65
C THR A 179 -2.70 -19.16 12.97
N SER A 180 -2.33 -20.24 13.66
CA SER A 180 -2.92 -20.58 14.97
C SER A 180 -2.75 -19.45 15.98
N LYS A 181 -1.52 -18.94 16.16
CA LYS A 181 -1.23 -17.81 17.05
C LYS A 181 -1.93 -16.53 16.59
N GLY A 182 -2.04 -16.32 15.29
CA GLY A 182 -2.68 -15.17 14.68
C GLY A 182 -4.18 -15.13 14.93
N VAL A 183 -4.88 -16.24 14.75
CA VAL A 183 -6.32 -16.35 15.00
C VAL A 183 -6.64 -16.13 16.48
N VAL A 184 -5.85 -16.71 17.40
CA VAL A 184 -6.02 -16.51 18.84
C VAL A 184 -5.87 -15.04 19.22
N GLU A 185 -4.82 -14.38 18.72
CA GLU A 185 -4.58 -12.96 19.01
C GLU A 185 -5.62 -12.05 18.35
N LEU A 186 -6.06 -12.36 17.13
CA LEU A 186 -7.11 -11.62 16.44
C LEU A 186 -8.44 -11.69 17.21
N ARG A 187 -8.83 -12.88 17.70
CA ARG A 187 -10.01 -13.03 18.56
C ARG A 187 -9.94 -12.15 19.80
N ARG A 188 -8.79 -12.11 20.49
CA ARG A 188 -8.59 -11.23 21.66
C ARG A 188 -8.72 -9.74 21.31
N LEU A 189 -8.21 -9.33 20.15
CA LEU A 189 -8.28 -7.95 19.70
C LEU A 189 -9.70 -7.52 19.35
N LEU A 190 -10.49 -8.42 18.77
CA LEU A 190 -11.90 -8.18 18.45
C LEU A 190 -12.76 -8.10 19.71
N LEU A 191 -12.60 -9.04 20.65
CA LEU A 191 -13.33 -9.02 21.92
C LEU A 191 -13.05 -7.76 22.75
N ARG A 192 -11.79 -7.31 22.80
CA ARG A 192 -11.44 -6.06 23.49
C ARG A 192 -12.05 -4.82 22.85
N ALA A 193 -12.27 -4.84 21.54
CA ALA A 193 -12.92 -3.72 20.84
C ALA A 193 -14.42 -3.65 21.12
N GLU A 194 -15.06 -4.78 21.45
CA GLU A 194 -16.47 -4.85 21.85
C GLU A 194 -16.70 -4.40 23.30
N GLU A 195 -15.70 -4.56 24.18
CA GLU A 195 -15.77 -4.19 25.61
C GLU A 195 -15.45 -2.72 25.91
N GLU A 196 -14.93 -1.94 24.96
CA GLU A 196 -14.57 -0.54 25.18
C GLU A 196 -15.85 0.34 25.08
N PRO A 197 -16.38 0.89 26.20
CA PRO A 197 -17.59 1.71 26.17
C PRO A 197 -17.37 2.94 25.29
N PRO A 198 -18.43 3.49 24.64
CA PRO A 198 -18.28 4.71 23.85
C PRO A 198 -17.62 5.77 24.71
N ARG A 199 -16.45 6.23 24.28
CA ARG A 199 -15.72 7.30 24.95
C ARG A 199 -16.70 8.47 25.10
N PRO A 200 -16.92 9.00 26.32
CA PRO A 200 -17.83 10.13 26.48
C PRO A 200 -17.37 11.25 25.53
N PRO A 201 -18.31 11.94 24.84
CA PRO A 201 -17.95 13.01 23.94
C PRO A 201 -17.02 13.96 24.67
N ALA A 202 -15.92 14.33 24.00
CA ALA A 202 -14.92 15.22 24.55
C ALA A 202 -15.63 16.44 25.17
N PRO A 203 -15.26 16.88 26.38
CA PRO A 203 -15.87 18.08 26.95
C PRO A 203 -15.65 19.21 25.94
N ASP A 204 -16.74 19.83 25.51
CA ASP A 204 -16.70 21.02 24.66
C ASP A 204 -15.63 21.96 25.21
N GLY A 205 -14.67 22.32 24.35
CA GLY A 205 -13.56 23.20 24.70
C GLY A 205 -14.06 24.46 25.41
N PRO A 206 -13.21 25.10 26.23
CA PRO A 206 -13.65 26.03 27.26
C PRO A 206 -14.52 27.13 26.68
N ALA A 207 -15.79 27.15 27.12
CA ALA A 207 -16.73 28.22 26.87
C ALA A 207 -16.03 29.57 27.12
N ALA A 208 -15.93 30.36 26.05
CA ALA A 208 -15.43 31.71 26.10
C ALA A 208 -16.14 32.46 27.24
N ARG A 209 -15.36 32.81 28.27
CA ARG A 209 -15.80 33.70 29.33
C ARG A 209 -16.13 35.05 28.71
N SER A 210 -17.39 35.27 28.37
CA SER A 210 -17.93 36.62 28.20
C SER A 210 -18.00 37.26 29.59
N GLY A 211 -16.89 37.86 30.00
CA GLY A 211 -16.78 38.67 31.21
C GLY A 211 -17.74 39.85 31.12
N ARG A 212 -18.87 39.74 31.81
CA ARG A 212 -19.80 40.83 32.08
C ARG A 212 -19.10 41.80 33.04
N ALA A 213 -18.46 42.83 32.50
CA ALA A 213 -17.95 43.95 33.27
C ALA A 213 -19.14 44.73 33.86
N ARG A 214 -19.53 44.37 35.09
CA ARG A 214 -20.23 45.25 36.02
C ARG A 214 -19.20 45.76 37.02
N GLN A 215 -19.05 47.07 37.08
CA GLN A 215 -18.49 47.93 38.13
C GLN A 215 -18.44 49.34 37.49
N GLY A 216 -19.01 50.43 37.98
CA GLY A 216 -19.66 50.74 39.25
C GLY A 216 -19.42 52.22 39.55
N GLY A 217 -20.39 53.09 39.21
CA GLY A 217 -20.61 54.46 39.75
C GLY A 217 -19.51 55.53 39.57
N PRO A 218 -19.72 56.80 40.03
CA PRO A 218 -20.91 57.33 40.70
C PRO A 218 -21.37 58.74 40.22
N ALA A 219 -22.38 59.26 40.94
CA ALA A 219 -22.60 60.67 41.30
C ALA A 219 -23.67 61.49 40.55
N ARG A 220 -24.78 61.65 41.28
CA ARG A 220 -25.59 62.87 41.47
C ARG A 220 -24.96 64.17 40.92
N ARG A 221 -25.77 64.97 40.23
CA ARG A 221 -26.34 66.24 40.74
C ARG A 221 -27.33 66.81 39.72
N GLY A 222 -28.53 67.12 40.18
CA GLY A 222 -29.46 68.00 39.48
C GLY A 222 -29.11 69.46 39.76
N HIS A 223 -29.30 70.30 38.75
CA HIS A 223 -29.41 71.75 38.83
C HIS A 223 -30.21 72.23 37.61
N GLY A 224 -31.18 73.12 37.84
CA GLY A 224 -31.88 73.90 36.82
C GLY A 224 -33.32 73.49 36.64
#